data_AF-A0A2G8L8A3-F1
#
_entry.id   AF-A0A2G8L8A3-F1
#
_cell.length_a   1.000
_cell.length_b   1.000
_cell.length_c   1.000
_cell.angle_alpha   90.00
_cell.angle_beta   90.00
_cell.angle_gamma   90.00
#
_symmetry.space_group_name_H-M   'P 1'
#
loop_
_entity.id
_entity.type
_entity.pdbx_description
1 polymer ?
#
loop_
_entity_poly.entity_id
_entity_poly.type
_entity_poly.pdbx_seq_one_letter_code
_entity_poly.pdbx_strand_id
1 'polypeptide(L)'
;MANSSLGSVIDSYDGVFRLDADPTSGHEDDVGEKTSVRVVAPNSISELDVKRELLQNETLVFYGSEHIFSLGLAPKVIFNISSSYPDMAVYRMTDGFEMAANSLFELHTNIKRRKVEMEFSSAFHAVLLMMDVCQESHLYGFIPNEYCLDSRLSQLASYKYYHQRKEDLTECEVYQALAEMGSNRPFKEREVIKDLQEEGKVTVKNRSGPKQVI
;
A
#
# COMPACT_ATOMS: atom_id res chain seq x y z
N MET A 1 1.35 -10.70 5.83
CA MET A 1 1.05 -11.55 4.66
C MET A 1 1.85 -12.85 4.64
N ALA A 2 3.10 -12.86 5.09
CA ALA A 2 3.91 -14.08 5.25
C ALA A 2 3.17 -15.26 5.89
N ASN A 3 3.31 -16.45 5.31
CA ASN A 3 2.73 -17.73 5.73
C ASN A 3 1.19 -17.72 5.87
N SER A 4 0.50 -16.87 5.10
CA SER A 4 -0.95 -16.72 5.16
C SER A 4 -1.71 -17.70 4.26
N SER A 5 -1.07 -18.25 3.22
CA SER A 5 -1.71 -19.11 2.22
C SER A 5 -2.94 -18.46 1.55
N LEU A 6 -2.94 -17.13 1.43
CA LEU A 6 -4.06 -16.36 0.88
C LEU A 6 -3.96 -16.14 -0.63
N GLY A 7 -2.91 -16.61 -1.30
CA GLY A 7 -2.65 -16.28 -2.69
C GLY A 7 -3.79 -16.65 -3.63
N SER A 8 -4.31 -17.88 -3.53
CA SER A 8 -5.47 -18.32 -4.32
C SER A 8 -6.74 -17.51 -4.05
N VAL A 9 -6.92 -17.03 -2.82
CA VAL A 9 -8.06 -16.17 -2.44
C VAL A 9 -7.90 -14.78 -3.06
N ILE A 10 -6.69 -14.22 -3.01
CA ILE A 10 -6.38 -12.90 -3.61
C ILE A 10 -6.55 -12.96 -5.12
N ASP A 11 -6.05 -14.00 -5.77
CA ASP A 11 -6.16 -14.17 -7.23
C ASP A 11 -7.59 -14.48 -7.70
N SER A 12 -8.52 -14.80 -6.78
CA SER A 12 -9.93 -14.99 -7.12
C SER A 12 -10.70 -13.70 -7.39
N TYR A 13 -10.19 -12.53 -6.98
CA TYR A 13 -10.81 -11.24 -7.23
C TYR A 13 -10.58 -10.75 -8.67
N ASP A 14 -11.51 -9.96 -9.21
CA ASP A 14 -11.44 -9.42 -10.57
C ASP A 14 -10.20 -8.53 -10.78
N GLY A 15 -9.88 -7.69 -9.78
CA GLY A 15 -8.73 -6.79 -9.78
C GLY A 15 -7.88 -6.93 -8.52
N VAL A 16 -6.55 -6.95 -8.66
CA VAL A 16 -5.61 -6.97 -7.54
C VAL A 16 -4.71 -5.75 -7.59
N PHE A 17 -4.72 -4.98 -6.51
CA PHE A 17 -3.89 -3.79 -6.32
C PHE A 17 -2.65 -4.15 -5.51
N ARG A 18 -1.47 -3.81 -6.00
CA ARG A 18 -0.20 -3.94 -5.27
C ARG A 18 0.50 -2.59 -5.13
N LEU A 19 1.44 -2.53 -4.21
CA LEU A 19 2.13 -1.29 -3.85
C LEU A 19 3.58 -1.35 -4.28
N ASP A 20 4.09 -0.22 -4.76
CA ASP A 20 5.52 0.02 -4.92
C ASP A 20 6.24 -1.12 -5.67
N ALA A 21 7.45 -1.48 -5.25
CA ALA A 21 8.20 -2.60 -5.81
C ALA A 21 8.00 -3.91 -5.01
N ASP A 22 6.80 -4.12 -4.46
CA ASP A 22 6.48 -5.34 -3.71
C ASP A 22 6.34 -6.54 -4.68
N PRO A 23 7.14 -7.61 -4.50
CA PRO A 23 7.22 -8.73 -5.43
C PRO A 23 6.16 -9.81 -5.14
N THR A 24 5.67 -10.48 -6.17
CA THR A 24 4.90 -11.74 -6.01
C THR A 24 5.78 -12.97 -6.07
N SER A 25 6.86 -12.93 -6.85
CA SER A 25 7.70 -14.09 -7.11
C SER A 25 8.35 -14.63 -5.83
N GLY A 26 8.22 -15.93 -5.60
CA GLY A 26 8.66 -16.62 -4.38
C GLY A 26 7.72 -16.46 -3.18
N HIS A 27 6.57 -15.81 -3.36
CA HIS A 27 5.56 -15.55 -2.34
C HIS A 27 4.12 -15.82 -2.82
N GLU A 28 3.97 -16.50 -3.95
CA GLU A 28 2.72 -16.73 -4.67
C GLU A 28 1.66 -17.40 -3.78
N ASP A 29 2.07 -18.37 -2.95
CA ASP A 29 1.19 -19.04 -2.00
C ASP A 29 0.51 -18.05 -1.02
N ASP A 30 1.23 -17.00 -0.62
CA ASP A 30 0.78 -16.04 0.37
C ASP A 30 0.06 -14.84 -0.23
N VAL A 31 0.56 -14.33 -1.35
CA VAL A 31 0.12 -13.05 -1.92
C VAL A 31 -0.47 -13.15 -3.31
N GLY A 32 -0.46 -14.33 -3.93
CA GLY A 32 -0.95 -14.55 -5.30
C GLY A 32 0.01 -14.06 -6.37
N GLU A 33 -0.32 -14.34 -7.62
CA GLU A 33 0.46 -13.96 -8.80
C GLU A 33 -0.12 -12.73 -9.51
N LYS A 34 -1.45 -12.53 -9.42
CA LYS A 34 -2.17 -11.51 -10.19
C LYS A 34 -1.79 -10.12 -9.70
N THR A 35 -1.51 -9.23 -10.64
CA THR A 35 -1.48 -7.78 -10.38
C THR A 35 -2.18 -7.06 -11.52
N SER A 36 -3.23 -6.31 -11.19
CA SER A 36 -4.02 -5.54 -12.15
C SER A 36 -3.61 -4.07 -12.14
N VAL A 37 -3.35 -3.53 -10.95
CA VAL A 37 -2.94 -2.15 -10.73
C VAL A 37 -1.80 -2.12 -9.72
N ARG A 38 -0.77 -1.32 -9.99
CA ARG A 38 0.33 -1.05 -9.07
C ARG A 38 0.38 0.43 -8.74
N VAL A 39 0.18 0.76 -7.46
CA VAL A 39 0.26 2.14 -6.95
C VAL A 39 1.67 2.39 -6.45
N VAL A 40 2.37 3.34 -7.07
CA VAL A 40 3.81 3.55 -6.86
C VAL A 40 4.06 4.90 -6.20
N ALA A 41 4.69 4.88 -5.03
CA ALA A 41 5.11 6.09 -4.33
C ALA A 41 6.32 6.77 -5.01
N PRO A 42 6.44 8.11 -4.91
CA PRO A 42 7.60 8.83 -5.44
C PRO A 42 8.96 8.27 -5.03
N ASN A 43 9.10 7.87 -3.76
CA ASN A 43 10.33 7.30 -3.21
C ASN A 43 10.60 5.86 -3.66
N SER A 44 9.61 5.16 -4.22
CA SER A 44 9.72 3.79 -4.74
C SER A 44 10.07 3.72 -6.22
N ILE A 45 10.03 4.85 -6.94
CA ILE A 45 10.26 4.88 -8.40
C ILE A 45 11.64 4.32 -8.77
N SER A 46 12.69 4.69 -8.03
CA SER A 46 14.05 4.18 -8.26
C SER A 46 14.15 2.67 -8.03
N GLU A 47 13.47 2.16 -7.01
CA GLU A 47 13.47 0.73 -6.70
C GLU A 47 12.72 -0.05 -7.78
N LEU A 48 11.62 0.50 -8.30
CA LEU A 48 10.87 -0.10 -9.40
C LEU A 48 11.70 -0.18 -10.70
N ASP A 49 12.53 0.83 -10.99
CA ASP A 49 13.44 0.79 -12.15
C ASP A 49 14.46 -0.36 -12.04
N VAL A 50 14.99 -0.57 -10.82
CA VAL A 50 15.93 -1.67 -10.54
C VAL A 50 15.23 -3.02 -10.64
N LYS A 51 13.99 -3.12 -10.15
CA LYS A 51 13.20 -4.36 -10.07
C LYS A 51 12.14 -4.45 -11.17
N ARG A 52 12.43 -3.95 -12.37
CA ARG A 52 11.49 -3.92 -13.50
C ARG A 52 11.01 -5.29 -13.94
N GLU A 53 11.76 -6.35 -13.65
CA GLU A 53 11.37 -7.74 -13.86
C GLU A 53 10.14 -8.18 -13.05
N LEU A 54 9.76 -7.41 -12.03
CA LEU A 54 8.51 -7.61 -11.29
C LEU A 54 7.28 -7.17 -12.08
N LEU A 55 7.46 -6.28 -13.06
CA LEU A 55 6.36 -5.72 -13.84
C LEU A 55 5.79 -6.78 -14.77
N GLN A 56 4.47 -6.90 -14.73
CA GLN A 56 3.70 -7.74 -15.64
C GLN A 56 2.88 -6.83 -16.59
N ASN A 57 1.87 -7.38 -17.26
CA ASN A 57 0.91 -6.55 -18.01
C ASN A 57 -0.13 -5.96 -17.03
N GLU A 58 0.28 -4.94 -16.28
CA GLU A 58 -0.51 -4.28 -15.23
C GLU A 58 -0.71 -2.78 -15.52
N THR A 59 -1.55 -2.09 -14.76
CA THR A 59 -1.64 -0.62 -14.83
C THR A 59 -0.78 0.02 -13.76
N LEU A 60 0.17 0.88 -14.14
CA LEU A 60 0.95 1.66 -13.19
C LEU A 60 0.26 2.97 -12.88
N VAL A 61 0.10 3.27 -11.59
CA VAL A 61 -0.48 4.52 -11.11
C VAL A 61 0.47 5.19 -10.13
N PHE A 62 1.00 6.34 -10.53
CA PHE A 62 1.87 7.17 -9.70
C PHE A 62 1.07 8.27 -9.01
N TYR A 63 1.53 8.75 -7.85
CA TYR A 63 0.95 9.89 -7.15
C TYR A 63 2.02 10.89 -6.70
N GLY A 64 1.61 12.10 -6.31
CA GLY A 64 2.51 13.17 -5.90
C GLY A 64 2.51 14.39 -6.84
N SER A 65 3.26 15.42 -6.42
CA SER A 65 3.26 16.73 -7.08
C SER A 65 3.88 16.70 -8.48
N GLU A 66 3.48 17.64 -9.34
CA GLU A 66 4.04 17.77 -10.69
C GLU A 66 5.55 18.01 -10.71
N HIS A 67 6.12 18.57 -9.63
CA HIS A 67 7.57 18.72 -9.48
C HIS A 67 8.31 17.38 -9.54
N ILE A 68 7.73 16.33 -8.93
CA ILE A 68 8.31 14.98 -8.92
C ILE A 68 8.38 14.43 -10.35
N PHE A 69 7.35 14.67 -11.16
CA PHE A 69 7.22 14.10 -12.50
C PHE A 69 7.81 14.96 -13.62
N SER A 70 8.17 16.21 -13.33
CA SER A 70 8.77 17.13 -14.30
C SER A 70 10.30 17.15 -14.25
N LEU A 71 10.92 16.68 -13.15
CA LEU A 71 12.35 16.80 -12.92
C LEU A 71 12.98 15.48 -12.48
N GLY A 72 14.29 15.36 -12.73
CA GLY A 72 15.12 14.29 -12.15
C GLY A 72 14.83 12.89 -12.71
N LEU A 73 14.77 11.90 -11.81
CA LEU A 73 14.79 10.48 -12.15
C LEU A 73 13.41 9.94 -12.57
N ALA A 74 12.31 10.43 -11.99
CA ALA A 74 10.97 9.91 -12.25
C ALA A 74 10.56 9.97 -13.74
N PRO A 75 10.66 11.10 -14.46
CA PRO A 75 10.32 11.12 -15.89
C PRO A 75 11.18 10.17 -16.72
N LYS A 76 12.45 9.96 -16.33
CA LYS A 76 13.35 9.02 -17.00
C LYS A 76 12.90 7.57 -16.79
N VAL A 77 12.59 7.18 -15.56
CA VAL A 77 12.11 5.83 -15.25
C VAL A 77 10.78 5.55 -15.92
N ILE A 78 9.82 6.47 -15.84
CA ILE A 78 8.52 6.35 -16.50
C ILE A 78 8.70 6.18 -18.01
N PHE A 79 9.54 7.00 -18.64
CA PHE A 79 9.85 6.87 -20.07
C PHE A 79 10.44 5.50 -20.43
N ASN A 80 11.40 5.01 -19.63
CA ASN A 80 12.03 3.70 -19.85
C ASN A 80 11.02 2.55 -19.74
N ILE A 81 10.15 2.60 -18.73
CA ILE A 81 9.10 1.62 -18.51
C ILE A 81 8.11 1.66 -19.68
N SER A 82 7.57 2.83 -20.03
CA SER A 82 6.64 2.98 -21.15
C SER A 82 7.25 2.55 -22.50
N SER A 83 8.56 2.71 -22.67
CA SER A 83 9.26 2.24 -23.88
C SER A 83 9.45 0.72 -23.90
N SER A 84 9.66 0.10 -22.73
CA SER A 84 9.89 -1.36 -22.61
C SER A 84 8.59 -2.17 -22.60
N TYR A 85 7.49 -1.55 -22.16
CA TYR A 85 6.17 -2.16 -22.02
C TYR A 85 5.11 -1.27 -22.69
N PRO A 86 5.06 -1.24 -24.04
CA PRO A 86 4.22 -0.29 -24.78
C PRO A 86 2.71 -0.48 -24.59
N ASP A 87 2.29 -1.70 -24.24
CA ASP A 87 0.88 -2.01 -23.97
C ASP A 87 0.46 -1.73 -22.52
N MET A 88 1.43 -1.39 -21.66
CA MET A 88 1.20 -1.17 -20.24
C MET A 88 0.68 0.24 -20.01
N ALA A 89 -0.48 0.34 -19.36
CA ALA A 89 -1.08 1.63 -19.05
C ALA A 89 -0.33 2.31 -17.90
N VAL A 90 0.04 3.58 -18.10
CA VAL A 90 0.77 4.37 -17.11
C VAL A 90 0.02 5.67 -16.84
N TYR A 91 -0.37 5.89 -15.59
CA TYR A 91 -1.15 7.05 -15.15
C TYR A 91 -0.50 7.76 -13.96
N ARG A 92 -0.88 9.02 -13.79
CA ARG A 92 -0.64 9.81 -12.58
C ARG A 92 -1.99 10.19 -11.97
N MET A 93 -2.12 10.07 -10.66
CA MET A 93 -3.26 10.62 -9.93
C MET A 93 -3.36 12.13 -10.15
N THR A 94 -4.59 12.63 -10.29
CA THR A 94 -4.82 14.06 -10.54
C THR A 94 -4.74 14.86 -9.25
N ASP A 95 -4.49 16.17 -9.36
CA ASP A 95 -4.58 17.07 -8.21
C ASP A 95 -5.99 17.07 -7.58
N GLY A 96 -7.02 16.79 -8.39
CA GLY A 96 -8.39 16.60 -7.91
C GLY A 96 -8.54 15.39 -6.99
N PHE A 97 -7.91 14.27 -7.35
CA PHE A 97 -7.88 13.07 -6.51
C PHE A 97 -7.13 13.33 -5.20
N GLU A 98 -5.97 14.00 -5.26
CA GLU A 98 -5.21 14.41 -4.06
C GLU A 98 -6.03 15.34 -3.15
N MET A 99 -6.78 16.28 -3.72
CA MET A 99 -7.68 17.14 -2.95
C MET A 99 -8.80 16.33 -2.28
N ALA A 100 -9.41 15.37 -2.98
CA ALA A 100 -10.43 14.50 -2.41
C ALA A 100 -9.87 13.65 -1.25
N ALA A 101 -8.67 13.08 -1.42
CA ALA A 101 -7.97 12.35 -0.36
C ALA A 101 -7.72 13.24 0.87
N ASN A 102 -7.31 14.49 0.67
CA ASN A 102 -7.13 15.46 1.75
C ASN A 102 -8.44 15.78 2.48
N SER A 103 -9.52 16.00 1.74
CA SER A 103 -10.83 16.31 2.33
C SER A 103 -11.39 15.12 3.12
N LEU A 104 -11.25 13.90 2.59
CA LEU A 104 -11.65 12.70 3.32
C LEU A 104 -10.83 12.53 4.60
N PHE A 105 -9.51 12.68 4.52
CA PHE A 105 -8.66 12.59 5.70
C PHE A 105 -9.02 13.64 6.76
N GLU A 106 -9.24 14.90 6.37
CA GLU A 106 -9.65 15.96 7.29
C GLU A 106 -11.02 15.69 7.90
N LEU A 107 -11.97 15.13 7.14
CA LEU A 107 -13.29 14.76 7.62
C LEU A 107 -13.22 13.74 8.77
N HIS A 108 -12.42 12.69 8.61
CA HIS A 108 -12.30 11.61 9.60
C HIS A 108 -11.41 11.97 10.79
N THR A 109 -10.34 12.74 10.56
CA THR A 109 -9.33 13.01 11.61
C THR A 109 -9.47 14.37 12.29
N ASN A 110 -10.24 15.30 11.70
CA ASN A 110 -10.26 16.72 12.04
C ASN A 110 -8.87 17.39 11.99
N ILE A 111 -7.94 16.83 11.19
CA ILE A 111 -6.56 17.32 11.02
C ILE A 111 -6.34 17.70 9.55
N LYS A 112 -5.88 18.94 9.33
CA LYS A 112 -5.43 19.39 8.02
C LYS A 112 -4.07 18.78 7.69
N ARG A 113 -3.95 18.08 6.55
CA ARG A 113 -2.67 17.54 6.04
C ARG A 113 -1.53 18.56 6.04
N ARG A 114 -1.78 19.81 5.62
CA ARG A 114 -0.77 20.88 5.58
C ARG A 114 -0.15 21.23 6.93
N LYS A 115 -0.84 20.97 8.05
CA LYS A 115 -0.27 21.18 9.40
C LYS A 115 0.74 20.09 9.78
N VAL A 116 0.85 19.03 8.99
CA VAL A 116 1.62 17.82 9.31
C VAL A 116 2.67 17.47 8.26
N GLU A 117 2.80 18.25 7.16
CA GLU A 117 3.78 18.06 6.07
C GLU A 117 3.96 16.61 5.58
N MET A 118 2.87 15.83 5.59
CA MET A 118 2.91 14.39 5.35
C MET A 118 2.27 14.05 4.01
N GLU A 119 3.01 13.42 3.09
CA GLU A 119 2.44 12.71 1.95
C GLU A 119 1.81 11.41 2.43
N PHE A 120 0.62 11.07 1.92
CA PHE A 120 -0.02 9.80 2.30
C PHE A 120 0.75 8.58 1.77
N SER A 121 0.60 7.43 2.41
CA SER A 121 1.21 6.19 1.92
C SER A 121 0.66 5.75 0.57
N SER A 122 1.43 4.93 -0.14
CA SER A 122 0.95 4.16 -1.29
C SER A 122 -0.28 3.32 -0.93
N ALA A 123 -0.32 2.73 0.26
CA ALA A 123 -1.45 1.98 0.77
C ALA A 123 -2.73 2.83 0.88
N PHE A 124 -2.63 4.02 1.47
CA PHE A 124 -3.79 4.92 1.60
C PHE A 124 -4.33 5.34 0.22
N HIS A 125 -3.44 5.75 -0.69
CA HIS A 125 -3.83 6.08 -2.07
C HIS A 125 -4.47 4.90 -2.80
N ALA A 126 -3.95 3.68 -2.61
CA ALA A 126 -4.51 2.48 -3.21
C ALA A 126 -5.93 2.19 -2.71
N VAL A 127 -6.18 2.33 -1.40
CA VAL A 127 -7.53 2.14 -0.86
C VAL A 127 -8.51 3.15 -1.45
N LEU A 128 -8.14 4.42 -1.53
CA LEU A 128 -9.00 5.45 -2.12
C LEU A 128 -9.25 5.21 -3.61
N LEU A 129 -8.24 4.75 -4.34
CA LEU A 129 -8.38 4.41 -5.75
C LEU A 129 -9.30 3.20 -5.93
N MET A 130 -9.15 2.16 -5.10
CA MET A 130 -10.05 1.01 -5.11
C MET A 130 -11.50 1.43 -4.83
N MET A 131 -11.74 2.36 -3.89
CA MET A 131 -13.08 2.89 -3.62
C MET A 131 -13.69 3.66 -4.80
N ASP A 132 -12.86 4.25 -5.66
CA ASP A 132 -13.29 5.02 -6.83
C ASP A 132 -13.62 4.11 -8.03
N VAL A 133 -12.89 2.99 -8.18
CA VAL A 133 -12.97 2.14 -9.39
C VAL A 133 -13.57 0.75 -9.15
N CYS A 134 -13.74 0.31 -7.90
CA CYS A 134 -14.28 -1.01 -7.56
C CYS A 134 -15.64 -0.89 -6.88
N GLN A 135 -16.50 -1.89 -7.11
CA GLN A 135 -17.77 -2.01 -6.40
C GLN A 135 -17.59 -2.47 -4.94
N GLU A 136 -16.65 -3.39 -4.71
CA GLU A 136 -16.29 -3.91 -3.39
C GLU A 136 -14.77 -3.93 -3.25
N SER A 137 -14.27 -3.54 -2.08
CA SER A 137 -12.84 -3.44 -1.79
C SER A 137 -12.46 -4.30 -0.59
N HIS A 138 -11.53 -5.25 -0.77
CA HIS A 138 -11.03 -6.12 0.28
C HIS A 138 -9.54 -5.87 0.53
N LEU A 139 -9.20 -5.49 1.77
CA LEU A 139 -7.85 -5.10 2.14
C LEU A 139 -7.17 -6.25 2.89
N TYR A 140 -6.03 -6.71 2.38
CA TYR A 140 -5.20 -7.75 2.99
C TYR A 140 -3.86 -7.15 3.44
N GLY A 141 -3.29 -7.69 4.51
CA GLY A 141 -1.98 -7.24 5.02
C GLY A 141 -2.04 -5.90 5.76
N PHE A 142 -3.22 -5.42 6.12
CA PHE A 142 -3.40 -4.23 6.94
C PHE A 142 -3.45 -4.64 8.42
N ILE A 143 -2.62 -4.04 9.28
CA ILE A 143 -2.73 -4.26 10.73
C ILE A 143 -3.51 -3.09 11.38
N PRO A 144 -4.51 -3.37 12.23
CA PRO A 144 -5.22 -2.33 12.97
C PRO A 144 -4.31 -1.68 14.02
N ASN A 145 -4.61 -0.46 14.47
CA ASN A 145 -3.80 0.25 15.47
C ASN A 145 -3.66 -0.53 16.78
N GLU A 146 -4.69 -1.28 17.15
CA GLU A 146 -4.73 -2.12 18.33
C GLU A 146 -3.77 -3.33 18.25
N TYR A 147 -3.32 -3.71 17.04
CA TYR A 147 -2.41 -4.84 16.83
C TYR A 147 -1.06 -4.64 17.57
N CYS A 148 -0.54 -3.41 17.54
CA CYS A 148 0.74 -3.09 18.17
C CYS A 148 0.66 -2.93 19.70
N LEU A 149 -0.54 -3.02 20.29
CA LEU A 149 -0.74 -2.99 21.74
C LEU A 149 -0.54 -4.36 22.38
N ASP A 150 -0.74 -5.47 21.65
CA ASP A 150 -0.44 -6.82 22.14
C ASP A 150 1.03 -7.16 21.83
N SER A 151 1.85 -7.24 22.89
CA SER A 151 3.28 -7.52 22.79
C SER A 151 3.64 -8.88 22.18
N ARG A 152 2.69 -9.83 22.14
CA ARG A 152 2.88 -11.12 21.48
C ARG A 152 2.57 -11.04 20.00
N LEU A 153 1.59 -10.24 19.60
CA LEU A 153 1.20 -10.06 18.20
C LEU A 153 2.16 -9.11 17.48
N SER A 154 2.59 -8.03 18.13
CA SER A 154 3.44 -7.01 17.54
C SER A 154 4.76 -7.56 16.97
N GLN A 155 5.26 -8.67 17.53
CA GLN A 155 6.49 -9.34 17.09
C GLN A 155 6.31 -10.23 15.86
N LEU A 156 5.07 -10.53 15.45
CA LEU A 156 4.76 -11.49 14.38
C LEU A 156 4.60 -10.84 12.99
N ALA A 157 4.34 -9.53 12.94
CA ALA A 157 4.13 -8.83 11.69
C ALA A 157 5.43 -8.20 11.20
N SER A 158 6.14 -8.86 10.29
CA SER A 158 7.25 -8.25 9.53
C SER A 158 6.74 -7.05 8.73
N TYR A 159 7.52 -5.96 8.67
CA TYR A 159 7.14 -4.76 7.92
C TYR A 159 6.91 -5.02 6.42
N LYS A 160 7.71 -5.90 5.82
CA LYS A 160 7.53 -6.39 4.46
C LYS A 160 7.43 -7.91 4.49
N TYR A 161 6.49 -8.49 3.74
CA TYR A 161 6.30 -9.95 3.72
C TYR A 161 7.44 -10.72 3.03
N TYR A 162 8.20 -10.04 2.18
CA TYR A 162 9.32 -10.58 1.40
C TYR A 162 10.69 -10.33 2.05
N HIS A 163 10.73 -9.66 3.21
CA HIS A 163 11.92 -9.48 4.04
C HIS A 163 11.64 -10.04 5.45
N GLN A 164 11.97 -11.33 5.63
CA GLN A 164 11.76 -12.08 6.88
C GLN A 164 13.08 -12.46 7.56
N ARG A 165 14.14 -11.65 7.43
CA ARG A 165 15.37 -11.89 8.19
C ARG A 165 15.10 -11.51 9.65
N LYS A 166 15.78 -12.19 10.58
CA LYS A 166 15.62 -11.96 12.02
C LYS A 166 15.97 -10.52 12.45
N GLU A 167 16.75 -9.81 11.63
CA GLU A 167 17.19 -8.43 11.84
C GLU A 167 16.24 -7.39 11.23
N ASP A 168 15.28 -7.83 10.41
CA ASP A 168 14.33 -6.92 9.77
C ASP A 168 13.30 -6.44 10.81
N LEU A 169 12.99 -5.14 10.76
CA LEU A 169 12.04 -4.53 11.68
C LEU A 169 10.63 -5.07 11.47
N THR A 170 9.92 -5.27 12.57
CA THR A 170 8.48 -5.48 12.56
C THR A 170 7.75 -4.22 12.14
N GLU A 171 6.54 -4.39 11.64
CA GLU A 171 5.69 -3.30 11.23
C GLU A 171 5.40 -2.33 12.39
N CYS A 172 5.23 -2.86 13.60
CA CYS A 172 5.04 -2.06 14.81
C CYS A 172 6.29 -1.26 15.21
N GLU A 173 7.50 -1.84 15.09
CA GLU A 173 8.75 -1.12 15.36
C GLU A 173 8.96 0.04 14.37
N VAL A 174 8.66 -0.17 13.08
CA VAL A 174 8.75 0.89 12.07
C VAL A 174 7.82 2.06 12.42
N TYR A 175 6.57 1.79 12.83
CA TYR A 175 5.64 2.87 13.18
C TYR A 175 5.97 3.56 14.49
N GLN A 176 6.48 2.83 15.48
CA GLN A 176 6.97 3.44 16.70
C GLN A 176 8.14 4.39 16.40
N ALA A 177 9.11 3.95 15.60
CA ALA A 177 10.23 4.79 15.18
C ALA A 177 9.76 6.05 14.42
N LEU A 178 8.76 5.92 13.53
CA LEU A 178 8.17 7.07 12.83
C LEU A 178 7.47 8.03 13.81
N ALA A 179 6.74 7.52 14.80
CA ALA A 179 6.09 8.36 15.81
C ALA A 179 7.12 9.08 16.70
N GLU A 180 8.22 8.41 17.06
CA GLU A 180 9.34 9.03 17.80
C GLU A 180 10.01 10.15 16.99
N MET A 181 10.03 10.04 15.66
CA MET A 181 10.46 11.10 14.74
C MET A 181 9.37 12.17 14.50
N GLY A 182 8.24 12.11 15.23
CA GLY A 182 7.15 13.08 15.14
C GLY A 182 6.12 12.79 14.04
N SER A 183 6.22 11.67 13.33
CA SER A 183 5.27 11.27 12.30
C SER A 183 4.19 10.34 12.84
N ASN A 184 3.00 10.90 13.10
CA ASN A 184 1.81 10.12 13.44
C ASN A 184 1.02 9.65 12.20
N ARG A 185 1.58 9.80 11.00
CA ARG A 185 0.92 9.49 9.73
C ARG A 185 0.35 8.07 9.68
N PRO A 186 1.12 7.01 9.97
CA PRO A 186 0.63 5.64 9.78
C PRO A 186 -0.58 5.36 10.66
N PHE A 187 -0.57 5.85 11.90
CA PHE A 187 -1.68 5.71 12.85
C PHE A 187 -2.94 6.44 12.40
N LYS A 188 -2.78 7.65 11.83
CA LYS A 188 -3.91 8.46 11.35
C LYS A 188 -4.53 7.92 10.08
N GLU A 189 -3.72 7.47 9.12
CA GLU A 189 -4.26 6.78 7.93
C GLU A 189 -5.07 5.54 8.32
N ARG A 190 -4.60 4.77 9.30
CA ARG A 190 -5.32 3.60 9.81
C ARG A 190 -6.63 3.93 10.52
N GLU A 191 -6.68 5.04 11.24
CA GLU A 191 -7.91 5.53 11.86
C GLU A 191 -8.95 5.82 10.76
N VAL A 192 -8.54 6.49 9.67
CA VAL A 192 -9.43 6.68 8.52
C VAL A 192 -9.85 5.35 7.89
N ILE A 193 -8.93 4.40 7.68
CA ILE A 193 -9.29 3.08 7.12
C ILE A 193 -10.26 2.32 8.02
N LYS A 194 -10.11 2.43 9.34
CA LYS A 194 -11.03 1.84 10.33
C LYS A 194 -12.43 2.45 10.21
N ASP A 195 -12.53 3.78 10.16
CA ASP A 195 -13.81 4.45 9.98
C ASP A 195 -14.48 4.05 8.66
N LEU A 196 -13.71 4.01 7.56
CA LEU A 196 -14.21 3.55 6.26
C LEU A 196 -14.71 2.09 6.30
N GLN A 197 -14.08 1.24 7.12
CA GLN A 197 -14.56 -0.11 7.36
C GLN A 197 -15.88 -0.12 8.14
N GLU A 198 -16.00 0.70 9.19
CA GLU A 198 -17.24 0.84 9.99
C GLU A 198 -18.40 1.41 9.16
N GLU A 199 -18.11 2.26 8.18
CA GLU A 199 -19.06 2.78 7.18
C GLU A 199 -19.39 1.79 6.06
N GLY A 200 -18.75 0.61 6.04
CA GLY A 200 -18.95 -0.41 5.02
C GLY A 200 -18.38 -0.05 3.64
N LYS A 201 -17.45 0.92 3.56
CA LYS A 201 -16.79 1.32 2.31
C LYS A 201 -15.68 0.36 1.89
N VAL A 202 -15.04 -0.29 2.87
CA VAL A 202 -13.97 -1.27 2.65
C VAL A 202 -14.11 -2.44 3.62
N THR A 203 -13.59 -3.60 3.24
CA THR A 203 -13.52 -4.76 4.13
C THR A 203 -12.07 -5.10 4.44
N VAL A 204 -11.63 -4.88 5.67
CA VAL A 204 -10.30 -5.32 6.12
C VAL A 204 -10.35 -6.80 6.49
N LYS A 205 -9.55 -7.61 5.80
CA LYS A 205 -9.39 -9.05 6.05
C LYS A 205 -8.16 -9.27 6.93
N ASN A 206 -8.38 -9.17 8.24
CA ASN A 206 -7.35 -9.56 9.20
C ASN A 206 -7.20 -11.10 9.19
N ARG A 207 -5.98 -11.58 9.48
CA ARG A 207 -5.80 -12.96 9.89
C ARG A 207 -6.78 -13.18 11.06
N SER A 208 -7.77 -14.04 10.87
CA SER A 208 -8.26 -14.82 12.02
C SER A 208 -6.99 -15.44 12.60
N GLY A 209 -6.78 -15.28 13.91
CA GLY A 209 -5.60 -15.80 14.61
C GLY A 209 -5.31 -17.26 14.22
N PRO A 210 -4.10 -17.77 14.49
CA PRO A 210 -3.68 -19.09 14.03
C PRO A 210 -4.83 -20.08 14.23
N LYS A 211 -5.32 -20.67 13.14
CA LYS A 211 -6.18 -21.85 13.23
C LYS A 211 -5.32 -22.86 13.98
N GLN A 212 -5.49 -22.96 15.30
CA GLN A 212 -5.00 -24.07 16.07
C GLN A 212 -5.72 -25.28 15.50
N VAL A 213 -5.04 -25.98 14.61
CA VAL A 213 -5.32 -27.38 14.36
C VAL A 213 -4.78 -28.09 15.60
N ILE A 214 -5.70 -28.52 16.48
CA ILE A 214 -5.47 -29.71 17.30
C ILE A 214 -6.02 -30.88 16.49
#